data_AF-K1SD30-F1
#
_entry.id   AF-K1SD30-F1
#
_cell.length_a   1.000
_cell.length_b   1.000
_cell.length_c   1.000
_cell.angle_alpha   90.00
_cell.angle_beta   90.00
_cell.angle_gamma   90.00
#
_symmetry.space_group_name_H-M   'P 1'
#
loop_
_entity.id
_entity.type
_entity.pdbx_description
1 polymer ?
#
loop_
_entity_poly.entity_id
_entity_poly.type
_entity_poly.pdbx_seq_one_letter_code
_entity_poly.pdbx_strand_id
1 'polypeptide(L)'
;MGIRANLFAAFFTIACFGSIPLWAENPVKEKQDRFSLAVECIKRYEGWHGEKRHWPYVGYGHKVLPGERLTNDITKEQGDSILRADLRKLCRMFSYLGRDSLIAAVLSYNVGAYRLKGYGKMPKS
;
A
#
# COMPACT_ATOMS: atom_id res chain seq x y z
N MET A 1 0.63 28.59 -66.82
CA MET A 1 1.01 28.60 -65.39
C MET A 1 -0.10 27.90 -64.60
N GLY A 2 0.00 26.59 -64.38
CA GLY A 2 -1.16 25.84 -63.86
C GLY A 2 -0.84 24.47 -63.27
N ILE A 3 0.40 24.25 -62.80
CA ILE A 3 0.81 22.99 -62.15
C ILE A 3 1.74 23.31 -60.99
N ARG A 4 1.30 24.13 -60.03
CA ARG A 4 2.05 24.39 -58.77
C ARG A 4 1.14 24.57 -57.54
N ALA A 5 -0.15 24.27 -57.64
CA ALA A 5 -1.12 24.57 -56.59
C ALA A 5 -1.77 23.35 -55.93
N ASN A 6 -1.45 22.11 -56.36
CA ASN A 6 -2.04 20.90 -55.75
C ASN A 6 -1.11 20.12 -54.82
N LEU A 7 0.12 20.61 -54.57
CA LEU A 7 1.05 19.97 -53.64
C LEU A 7 1.11 20.62 -52.24
N PHE A 8 0.40 21.73 -52.01
CA PHE A 8 0.37 22.41 -50.70
C PHE A 8 -0.91 22.15 -49.91
N ALA A 9 -2.00 21.69 -50.55
CA ALA A 9 -3.27 21.42 -49.87
C ALA A 9 -3.35 20.01 -49.23
N ALA A 10 -2.39 19.12 -49.51
CA ALA A 10 -2.37 17.76 -48.95
C ALA A 10 -1.60 17.64 -47.62
N PHE A 11 -0.91 18.69 -47.18
CA PHE A 11 -0.17 18.68 -45.90
C PHE A 11 -0.97 19.22 -44.71
N PHE A 12 -2.12 19.86 -44.93
CA PHE A 12 -2.88 20.54 -43.87
C PHE A 12 -4.00 19.71 -43.22
N THR A 13 -4.22 18.46 -43.66
CA THR A 13 -5.23 17.57 -43.04
C THR A 13 -4.64 16.47 -42.15
N ILE A 14 -3.32 16.24 -42.20
CA ILE A 14 -2.62 15.27 -41.31
C ILE A 14 -2.11 15.94 -40.03
N ALA A 15 -2.00 17.27 -39.99
CA ALA A 15 -1.49 18.00 -38.83
C ALA A 15 -2.54 18.28 -37.73
N CYS A 16 -3.82 17.98 -37.95
CA CYS A 16 -4.90 18.29 -36.99
C CYS A 16 -5.46 17.10 -36.20
N PHE A 17 -5.02 15.86 -36.46
CA PHE A 17 -5.54 14.69 -35.72
C PHE A 17 -4.47 13.84 -35.03
N GLY A 18 -3.18 14.15 -35.20
CA GLY A 18 -2.08 13.33 -34.68
C GLY A 18 -1.71 13.54 -33.20
N SER A 19 -2.32 14.50 -32.49
CA SER A 19 -1.83 14.91 -31.16
C SER A 19 -2.97 15.25 -30.19
N ILE A 20 -3.98 14.40 -30.09
CA ILE A 20 -4.65 14.26 -28.78
C ILE A 20 -3.91 13.11 -28.10
N PRO A 21 -3.04 13.35 -27.11
CA PRO A 21 -2.75 12.28 -26.18
C PRO A 21 -4.09 11.96 -25.52
N LEU A 22 -4.68 10.81 -25.85
CA LEU A 22 -5.83 10.27 -25.13
C LEU A 22 -5.34 9.86 -23.74
N TRP A 23 -5.03 10.84 -22.89
CA TRP A 23 -4.76 10.68 -21.47
C TRP A 23 -6.09 10.41 -20.77
N ALA A 24 -6.66 9.24 -21.03
CA ALA A 24 -7.75 8.69 -20.25
C ALA A 24 -7.77 7.15 -20.30
N GLU A 25 -6.64 6.49 -20.61
CA GLU A 25 -6.46 5.12 -20.18
C GLU A 25 -6.01 5.17 -18.71
N ASN A 26 -6.97 5.28 -17.80
CA ASN A 26 -6.74 4.77 -16.45
C ASN A 26 -6.37 3.30 -16.65
N PRO A 27 -5.14 2.86 -16.37
CA PRO A 27 -4.85 1.44 -16.45
C PRO A 27 -5.87 0.76 -15.55
N VAL A 28 -6.63 -0.19 -16.10
CA VAL A 28 -7.48 -1.07 -15.30
C VAL A 28 -6.51 -1.77 -14.36
N LYS A 29 -6.31 -1.20 -13.17
CA LYS A 29 -5.47 -1.78 -12.13
C LYS A 29 -6.10 -3.14 -11.89
N GLU A 30 -5.39 -4.19 -12.31
CA GLU A 30 -5.72 -5.57 -12.02
C GLU A 30 -6.22 -5.61 -10.57
N LYS A 31 -7.40 -6.21 -10.34
CA LYS A 31 -8.16 -6.09 -9.09
C LYS A 31 -7.23 -6.39 -7.91
N GLN A 32 -6.68 -5.32 -7.34
CA GLN A 32 -5.58 -5.43 -6.40
C GLN A 32 -6.10 -6.16 -5.18
N ASP A 33 -5.40 -7.21 -4.76
CA ASP A 33 -5.80 -7.98 -3.60
C ASP A 33 -6.00 -7.05 -2.39
N ARG A 34 -7.11 -7.21 -1.67
CA ARG A 34 -7.48 -6.32 -0.55
C ARG A 34 -6.39 -6.32 0.52
N PHE A 35 -5.72 -7.45 0.72
CA PHE A 35 -4.61 -7.55 1.65
C PHE A 35 -3.41 -6.72 1.18
N SER A 36 -3.06 -6.75 -0.11
CA SER A 36 -2.02 -5.88 -0.66
C SER A 36 -2.36 -4.39 -0.54
N LEU A 37 -3.62 -4.01 -0.77
CA LEU A 37 -4.09 -2.64 -0.54
C LEU A 37 -3.96 -2.23 0.94
N ALA A 38 -4.30 -3.12 1.87
CA ALA A 38 -4.13 -2.89 3.30
C ALA A 38 -2.66 -2.70 3.69
N VAL A 39 -1.75 -3.51 3.14
CA VAL A 39 -0.30 -3.37 3.34
C VAL A 39 0.17 -2.01 2.82
N GLU A 40 -0.21 -1.61 1.61
CA GLU A 40 0.14 -0.29 1.06
C GLU A 40 -0.42 0.86 1.89
N CYS A 41 -1.64 0.72 2.42
CA CYS A 41 -2.25 1.69 3.32
C CYS A 41 -1.39 1.86 4.58
N ILE A 42 -1.05 0.76 5.27
CA ILE A 42 -0.22 0.81 6.48
C ILE A 42 1.14 1.44 6.19
N LYS A 43 1.81 1.03 5.11
CA LYS A 43 3.11 1.61 4.71
C LYS A 43 3.04 3.12 4.51
N ARG A 44 1.95 3.62 3.93
CA ARG A 44 1.75 5.05 3.67
C ARG A 44 1.59 5.86 4.96
N TYR A 45 0.88 5.32 5.95
CA TYR A 45 0.54 6.05 7.17
C TYR A 45 1.52 5.84 8.33
N GLU A 46 2.12 4.65 8.47
CA GLU A 46 3.15 4.39 9.50
C GLU A 46 4.53 4.93 9.11
N GLY A 47 4.86 4.91 7.82
CA GLY A 47 6.18 5.29 7.34
C GLY A 47 7.27 4.25 7.67
N TRP A 48 8.51 4.61 7.35
CA TRP A 48 9.67 3.70 7.44
C TRP A 48 10.51 3.96 8.70
N HIS A 49 10.83 2.89 9.43
CA HIS A 49 11.65 2.88 10.63
C HIS A 49 12.95 2.07 10.38
N GLY A 50 13.99 2.73 9.88
CA GLY A 50 15.33 2.12 9.71
C GLY A 50 16.44 2.82 10.50
N GLU A 51 16.15 3.95 11.13
CA GLU A 51 17.14 4.74 11.84
C GLU A 51 17.26 4.29 13.30
N LYS A 52 18.46 4.31 13.87
CA LYS A 52 18.73 3.87 15.25
C LYS A 52 17.86 4.56 16.31
N ARG A 53 17.43 5.81 16.06
CA ARG A 53 16.52 6.54 16.95
C ARG A 53 15.11 5.92 17.07
N HIS A 54 14.70 5.11 16.09
CA HIS A 54 13.40 4.44 16.10
C HIS A 54 13.43 3.14 16.90
N TRP A 55 14.60 2.63 17.29
CA TRP A 55 14.72 1.42 18.09
C TRP A 55 13.87 1.54 19.37
N PRO A 56 13.03 0.54 19.71
CA PRO A 56 13.01 -0.85 19.22
C PRO A 56 12.06 -1.13 18.04
N TYR A 57 11.66 -0.11 17.27
CA TYR A 57 10.77 -0.26 16.12
C TYR A 57 11.55 -0.29 14.79
N VAL A 58 11.22 -1.27 13.95
CA VAL A 58 11.85 -1.49 12.65
C VAL A 58 10.80 -1.61 11.53
N GLY A 59 11.21 -1.33 10.29
CA GLY A 59 10.37 -1.52 9.12
C GLY A 59 9.18 -0.57 9.10
N TYR A 60 7.96 -1.11 9.10
CA TYR A 60 6.73 -0.33 9.10
C TYR A 60 6.01 -0.38 10.46
N GLY A 61 6.75 -0.22 11.56
CA GLY A 61 6.19 -0.19 12.91
C GLY A 61 6.29 -1.50 13.71
N HIS A 62 7.05 -2.49 13.24
CA HIS A 62 7.25 -3.73 13.99
C HIS A 62 8.12 -3.49 15.22
N LYS A 63 7.61 -3.83 16.41
CA LYS A 63 8.37 -3.73 17.66
C LYS A 63 9.16 -5.01 17.92
N VAL A 64 10.48 -4.92 17.88
CA VAL A 64 11.36 -6.06 18.14
C VAL A 64 11.22 -6.51 19.59
N LEU A 65 10.93 -7.80 19.78
CA LEU A 65 10.78 -8.40 21.11
C LEU A 65 12.11 -9.00 21.61
N PRO A 66 12.31 -9.08 22.95
CA PRO A 66 13.47 -9.77 23.51
C PRO A 66 13.54 -11.22 23.00
N GLY A 67 14.63 -11.55 22.29
CA GLY A 67 14.85 -12.88 21.70
C GLY A 67 14.77 -12.92 20.17
N GLU A 68 14.21 -11.89 19.53
CA GLU A 68 14.25 -11.76 18.08
C GLU A 68 15.63 -11.28 17.61
N ARG A 69 16.12 -11.84 16.50
CA ARG A 69 17.42 -11.50 15.90
C ARG A 69 17.30 -10.41 14.83
N LEU A 70 16.40 -9.45 15.04
CA LEU A 70 16.21 -8.30 14.15
C LEU A 70 17.11 -7.13 14.56
N THR A 71 17.68 -6.46 13.57
CA THR A 71 18.48 -5.24 13.73
C THR A 71 17.74 -4.04 13.13
N ASN A 72 18.21 -2.81 13.41
CA ASN A 72 17.63 -1.61 12.79
C ASN A 72 17.88 -1.54 11.28
N ASP A 73 18.95 -2.17 10.79
CA ASP A 73 19.40 -2.09 9.40
C ASP A 73 18.75 -3.17 8.51
N ILE A 74 17.41 -3.24 8.53
CA ILE A 74 16.66 -4.16 7.68
C ILE A 74 16.37 -3.55 6.30
N THR A 75 16.23 -4.39 5.27
CA THR A 75 15.85 -3.91 3.93
C THR A 75 14.35 -3.63 3.83
N LYS A 76 13.93 -2.84 2.83
CA LYS A 76 12.49 -2.55 2.61
C LYS A 76 11.69 -3.82 2.31
N GLU A 77 12.30 -4.78 1.64
CA GLU A 77 11.71 -6.08 1.31
C GLU A 77 11.53 -6.94 2.57
N GLN A 78 12.52 -6.92 3.48
CA GLN A 78 12.40 -7.55 4.79
C GLN A 78 11.29 -6.89 5.63
N GLY A 79 11.26 -5.55 5.66
CA GLY A 79 10.21 -4.80 6.36
C GLY A 79 8.81 -5.07 5.79
N ASP A 80 8.68 -5.23 4.47
CA ASP A 80 7.43 -5.64 3.83
C ASP A 80 7.01 -7.06 4.23
N SER A 81 7.97 -8.00 4.25
CA SER A 81 7.71 -9.38 4.69
C SER A 81 7.25 -9.44 6.15
N ILE A 82 7.90 -8.67 7.04
CA ILE A 82 7.53 -8.54 8.45
C ILE A 82 6.11 -7.96 8.58
N LEU A 83 5.83 -6.84 7.90
CA LEU A 83 4.50 -6.23 7.92
C LEU A 83 3.41 -7.19 7.45
N ARG A 84 3.66 -7.94 6.38
CA ARG A 84 2.72 -8.96 5.88
C ARG A 84 2.52 -10.10 6.88
N ALA A 85 3.57 -10.51 7.61
CA ALA A 85 3.46 -11.52 8.65
C ALA A 85 2.64 -11.02 9.86
N ASP A 86 2.91 -9.79 10.32
CA ASP A 86 2.18 -9.16 11.42
C ASP A 86 0.70 -8.96 11.08
N LEU A 87 0.39 -8.45 9.89
CA LEU A 87 -0.98 -8.26 9.46
C LEU A 87 -1.73 -9.59 9.37
N ARG A 88 -1.09 -10.67 8.90
CA ARG A 88 -1.70 -12.03 8.92
C ARG A 88 -1.96 -12.51 10.34
N LYS A 89 -1.05 -12.26 11.28
CA LYS A 89 -1.23 -12.61 12.70
C LYS A 89 -2.43 -11.86 13.30
N LEU A 90 -2.58 -10.58 12.98
CA LEU A 90 -3.74 -9.78 13.39
C LEU A 90 -5.04 -10.29 12.75
N CYS A 91 -5.06 -10.57 11.45
CA CYS A 91 -6.22 -11.17 10.79
C CYS A 91 -6.65 -12.48 11.45
N ARG A 92 -5.69 -13.33 11.85
CA ARG A 92 -5.97 -14.57 12.60
C ARG A 92 -6.54 -14.28 13.98
N MET A 93 -6.09 -13.22 14.65
CA MET A 93 -6.60 -12.80 15.96
C MET A 93 -8.07 -12.33 15.91
N PHE A 94 -8.48 -11.74 14.79
CA PHE A 94 -9.83 -11.24 14.48
C PHE A 94 -10.64 -12.16 13.57
N SER A 95 -10.23 -13.43 13.41
CA SER A 95 -10.89 -14.37 12.49
C SER A 95 -12.37 -14.61 12.79
N TYR A 96 -12.79 -14.43 14.05
CA TYR A 96 -14.19 -14.51 14.48
C TYR A 96 -15.10 -13.46 13.82
N LEU A 97 -14.53 -12.39 13.24
CA LEU A 97 -15.25 -11.38 12.47
C LEU A 97 -15.44 -11.78 10.99
N GLY A 98 -14.92 -12.93 10.56
CA GLY A 98 -15.06 -13.41 9.19
C GLY A 98 -14.48 -12.44 8.16
N ARG A 99 -15.33 -11.92 7.27
CA ARG A 99 -14.94 -11.01 6.18
C ARG A 99 -14.35 -9.68 6.67
N ASP A 100 -14.70 -9.29 7.91
CA ASP A 100 -14.27 -8.01 8.49
C ASP A 100 -12.96 -8.13 9.28
N SER A 101 -12.37 -9.34 9.34
CA SER A 101 -11.08 -9.58 10.01
C SER A 101 -9.96 -8.69 9.49
N LEU A 102 -9.92 -8.42 8.18
CA LEU A 102 -8.89 -7.58 7.57
C LEU A 102 -9.00 -6.10 8.00
N ILE A 103 -10.20 -5.53 8.00
CA ILE A 103 -10.37 -4.13 8.39
C ILE A 103 -10.10 -3.94 9.90
N ALA A 104 -10.53 -4.90 10.73
CA ALA A 104 -10.20 -4.92 12.15
C ALA A 104 -8.68 -5.05 12.38
N ALA A 105 -7.99 -5.88 11.59
CA ALA A 105 -6.54 -6.01 11.65
C ALA A 105 -5.81 -4.70 11.30
N VAL A 106 -6.22 -4.01 10.23
CA VAL A 106 -5.64 -2.71 9.85
C VAL A 106 -5.87 -1.65 10.92
N LEU A 107 -7.10 -1.54 11.45
CA LEU A 107 -7.41 -0.62 12.54
C LEU A 107 -6.57 -0.95 13.78
N SER A 108 -6.48 -2.23 14.12
CA SER A 108 -5.71 -2.69 15.29
C SER A 108 -4.22 -2.44 15.19
N TYR A 109 -3.68 -2.29 13.98
CA TYR A 109 -2.28 -1.95 13.79
C TYR A 109 -1.98 -0.56 14.34
N ASN A 110 -2.91 0.38 14.13
CA ASN A 110 -2.80 1.76 14.59
C ASN A 110 -3.16 1.91 16.08
N VAL A 111 -4.28 1.31 16.51
CA VAL A 111 -4.81 1.53 17.87
C VAL A 111 -4.39 0.46 18.89
N GLY A 112 -3.89 -0.68 18.43
CA GLY A 112 -3.56 -1.84 19.26
C GLY A 112 -4.70 -2.87 19.34
N ALA A 113 -4.37 -4.14 19.14
CA ALA A 113 -5.34 -5.24 19.03
C ALA A 113 -6.21 -5.45 20.28
N TYR A 114 -5.66 -5.27 21.47
CA TYR A 114 -6.42 -5.44 22.72
C TYR A 114 -7.39 -4.30 23.01
N ARG A 115 -7.20 -3.11 22.40
CA ARG A 115 -8.19 -2.03 22.51
C ARG A 115 -9.47 -2.37 21.75
N LEU A 116 -9.34 -3.01 20.58
CA LEU A 116 -10.48 -3.47 19.81
C LEU A 116 -11.07 -4.76 20.39
N LYS A 117 -10.23 -5.76 20.68
CA LYS A 117 -10.67 -7.08 21.12
C LYS A 117 -11.13 -7.12 22.59
N GLY A 118 -10.79 -6.11 23.37
CA GLY A 118 -10.95 -6.11 24.83
C GLY A 118 -10.02 -7.12 25.51
N TYR A 119 -9.69 -6.86 26.77
CA TYR A 119 -8.96 -7.80 27.63
C TYR A 119 -9.14 -7.47 29.11
N GLY A 120 -9.40 -8.50 29.93
CA GLY A 120 -9.55 -8.35 31.37
C GLY A 120 -10.64 -7.34 31.72
N LYS A 121 -10.25 -6.22 32.33
CA LYS A 121 -11.15 -5.12 32.72
C LYS A 121 -11.46 -4.13 31.59
N MET A 122 -10.83 -4.26 30.42
CA MET A 122 -11.06 -3.38 29.28
C MET A 122 -12.18 -3.96 28.38
N PRO A 123 -13.32 -3.26 28.23
CA PRO A 123 -14.40 -3.71 27.37
C PRO A 123 -14.00 -3.64 25.90
N LYS A 124 -14.67 -4.43 25.06
CA LYS A 124 -14.57 -4.35 23.60
C LYS A 124 -15.10 -2.99 23.13
N SER A 125 -14.39 -2.37 22.19
CA SER A 125 -14.87 -1.17 21.49
C SER A 125 -15.83 -1.53 20.36
#